data_AF-A0A1U7EDG5-F1
#
_entry.id   AF-A0A1U7EDG5-F1
#
_cell.length_a   1.000
_cell.length_b   1.000
_cell.length_c   1.000
_cell.angle_alpha   90.00
_cell.angle_beta   90.00
_cell.angle_gamma   90.00
#
_symmetry.space_group_name_H-M   'P 1'
#
loop_
_entity.id
_entity.type
_entity.pdbx_description
1 polymer ?
#
loop_
_entity_poly.entity_id
_entity_poly.type
_entity_poly.pdbx_seq_one_letter_code
_entity_poly.pdbx_strand_id
1 'polypeptide(L)'
;MAIDEKCIEYYMNLDRKINRAKERIARQQILFYSQTMSSYITSDGLKVYSRGFSVEKNVCRYVDKEVAMKKGLEIMEFQYRYFKRFFEQLPHNTKIALMEKYWLQKPIEMQTTEKLCLNEINEIEEACIHCFGYSVFEDWEDDTEERDPKKAGEYQEVMAEDFQDMLNLLNI
;
A
#
# COMPACT_ATOMS: atom_id res chain seq x y z
N MET A 1 29.32 4.92 12.33
CA MET A 1 28.15 4.22 11.77
C MET A 1 26.98 5.14 11.96
N ALA A 2 26.38 5.65 10.89
CA ALA A 2 25.14 6.40 11.01
C ALA A 2 24.07 5.43 11.52
N ILE A 3 23.34 5.83 12.57
CA ILE A 3 22.16 5.11 13.04
C ILE A 3 21.12 5.24 11.93
N ASP A 4 20.60 4.11 11.44
CA ASP A 4 19.54 4.14 10.44
C ASP A 4 18.20 4.46 11.12
N GLU A 5 17.96 5.75 11.30
CA GLU A 5 16.73 6.26 11.92
C GLU A 5 15.48 5.85 11.14
N LYS A 6 15.59 5.64 9.82
CA LYS A 6 14.46 5.23 8.97
C LYS A 6 14.02 3.81 9.28
N CYS A 7 14.95 2.91 9.58
CA CYS A 7 14.61 1.55 10.01
C CYS A 7 13.81 1.54 11.30
N ILE A 8 14.24 2.33 12.30
CA ILE A 8 13.50 2.42 13.57
C ILE A 8 12.12 3.04 13.33
N GLU A 9 12.04 4.10 12.54
CA GLU A 9 10.76 4.73 12.19
C GLU A 9 9.81 3.76 11.48
N TYR A 10 10.32 2.93 10.56
CA TYR A 10 9.55 1.89 9.89
C TYR A 10 8.89 0.95 10.91
N TYR A 11 9.68 0.41 11.84
CA TYR A 11 9.23 -0.54 12.85
C TYR A 11 8.25 0.10 13.85
N MET A 12 8.49 1.36 14.23
CA MET A 12 7.58 2.13 15.08
C MET A 12 6.21 2.39 14.42
N ASN A 13 6.12 2.30 13.09
CA ASN A 13 4.89 2.50 12.31
C ASN A 13 4.30 1.21 11.73
N LEU A 14 4.86 0.03 12.07
CA LEU A 14 4.42 -1.25 11.49
C LEU A 14 2.93 -1.54 11.70
N ASP A 15 2.38 -1.26 12.89
CA ASP A 15 0.95 -1.49 13.17
C ASP A 15 0.04 -0.73 12.17
N ARG A 16 0.37 0.54 11.91
CA ARG A 16 -0.35 1.35 10.93
C ARG A 16 -0.20 0.78 9.52
N LYS A 17 1.00 0.32 9.15
CA LYS A 17 1.27 -0.29 7.85
C LYS A 17 0.49 -1.61 7.66
N ILE A 18 0.43 -2.45 8.69
CA ILE A 18 -0.34 -3.70 8.70
C ILE A 18 -1.83 -3.41 8.48
N ASN A 19 -2.39 -2.44 9.20
CA ASN A 19 -3.80 -2.08 9.05
C ASN A 19 -4.10 -1.55 7.63
N ARG A 20 -3.23 -0.68 7.09
CA ARG A 20 -3.34 -0.21 5.70
C ARG A 20 -3.24 -1.35 4.68
N ALA A 21 -2.34 -2.30 4.88
CA ALA A 21 -2.18 -3.45 4.00
C ALA A 21 -3.45 -4.34 4.01
N LYS A 22 -4.04 -4.58 5.19
CA LYS A 22 -5.32 -5.30 5.32
C LYS A 22 -6.45 -4.61 4.56
N GLU A 23 -6.57 -3.30 4.73
CA GLU A 23 -7.56 -2.51 3.98
C GLU A 23 -7.31 -2.56 2.47
N ARG A 24 -6.05 -2.47 2.02
CA ARG A 24 -5.69 -2.54 0.59
C ARG A 24 -6.09 -3.89 -0.01
N ILE A 25 -5.83 -5.00 0.68
CA ILE A 25 -6.26 -6.34 0.25
C ILE A 25 -7.78 -6.39 0.11
N ALA A 26 -8.52 -5.92 1.11
CA ALA A 26 -9.98 -5.90 1.08
C ALA A 26 -10.52 -5.03 -0.08
N ARG A 27 -9.94 -3.85 -0.32
CA ARG A 27 -10.30 -2.98 -1.45
C ARG A 27 -10.02 -3.65 -2.79
N GLN A 28 -8.87 -4.29 -2.96
CA GLN A 28 -8.54 -5.02 -4.19
C GLN A 28 -9.53 -6.15 -4.46
N GLN A 29 -9.95 -6.86 -3.43
CA GLN A 29 -10.99 -7.88 -3.53
C GLN A 29 -12.31 -7.29 -4.05
N ILE A 30 -12.78 -6.19 -3.45
CA ILE A 30 -14.01 -5.51 -3.89
C ILE A 30 -13.89 -5.05 -5.35
N LEU A 31 -12.77 -4.43 -5.73
CA LEU A 31 -12.53 -3.95 -7.10
C LEU A 31 -12.50 -5.09 -8.12
N PHE A 32 -11.90 -6.22 -7.76
CA PHE A 32 -11.83 -7.37 -8.65
C PHE A 32 -13.21 -8.01 -8.88
N TYR A 33 -14.06 -8.10 -7.86
CA TYR A 33 -15.39 -8.70 -7.99
C TYR A 33 -16.46 -7.73 -8.50
N SER A 34 -16.23 -6.42 -8.46
CA SER A 34 -17.15 -5.42 -9.00
C SER A 34 -17.02 -5.21 -10.52
N GLN A 35 -15.97 -5.76 -11.14
CA GLN A 35 -15.75 -5.60 -12.58
C GLN A 35 -16.67 -6.49 -13.42
N THR A 36 -17.07 -5.99 -14.59
CA THR A 36 -17.82 -6.78 -15.58
C THR A 36 -16.92 -7.84 -16.22
N MET A 37 -17.22 -9.12 -15.96
CA MET A 37 -16.47 -10.27 -16.49
C MET A 37 -17.04 -10.83 -17.82
N SER A 38 -18.03 -10.15 -18.40
CA SER A 38 -18.61 -10.51 -19.70
C SER A 38 -17.97 -9.74 -20.85
N SER A 39 -18.04 -10.30 -22.05
CA SER A 39 -17.69 -9.55 -23.27
C SER A 39 -18.83 -8.60 -23.63
N TYR A 40 -18.50 -7.38 -24.03
CA TYR A 40 -19.47 -6.40 -24.51
C TYR A 40 -18.94 -5.66 -25.73
N ILE A 41 -19.87 -5.19 -26.57
CA ILE A 41 -19.56 -4.39 -27.75
C ILE A 41 -19.56 -2.93 -27.33
N THR A 42 -18.53 -2.18 -27.72
CA THR A 42 -18.40 -0.74 -27.46
C THR A 42 -17.89 -0.04 -28.72
N SER A 43 -18.03 1.28 -28.79
CA SER A 43 -17.55 2.07 -29.94
C SER A 43 -17.01 3.42 -29.49
N ASP A 44 -15.98 3.90 -30.17
CA ASP A 44 -15.42 5.25 -29.99
C ASP A 44 -16.01 6.28 -30.98
N GLY A 45 -17.13 5.94 -31.64
CA GLY A 45 -17.77 6.76 -32.68
C GLY A 45 -17.21 6.53 -34.09
N LEU A 46 -15.97 6.04 -34.24
CA LEU A 46 -15.35 5.74 -35.54
C LEU A 46 -15.28 4.23 -35.81
N LYS A 47 -15.13 3.41 -34.77
CA LYS A 47 -15.06 1.95 -34.87
C LYS A 47 -15.82 1.27 -33.74
N VAL A 48 -16.50 0.18 -34.10
CA VAL A 48 -17.09 -0.76 -33.15
C VAL A 48 -16.06 -1.83 -32.84
N TYR A 49 -15.79 -2.07 -31.56
CA TYR A 49 -14.90 -3.13 -31.10
C TYR A 49 -15.53 -3.94 -29.96
N SER A 50 -15.24 -5.25 -29.96
CA SER A 50 -15.62 -6.14 -28.87
C SER A 50 -14.56 -6.08 -27.78
N ARG A 51 -14.96 -5.67 -26.58
CA ARG A 51 -14.11 -5.72 -25.39
C ARG A 51 -14.49 -6.95 -24.58
N GLY A 52 -13.63 -7.95 -24.63
CA GLY A 52 -13.75 -9.17 -23.82
C GLY A 52 -12.97 -9.06 -22.52
N PHE A 53 -13.53 -9.65 -21.46
CA PHE A 53 -12.77 -9.91 -20.24
C PHE A 53 -11.88 -11.15 -20.46
N SER A 54 -10.56 -10.95 -20.49
CA SER A 54 -9.61 -12.07 -20.54
C SER A 54 -9.51 -12.68 -19.15
N VAL A 55 -10.29 -13.74 -18.92
CA VAL A 55 -10.34 -14.45 -17.63
C VAL A 55 -8.95 -14.87 -17.19
N GLU A 56 -8.20 -15.57 -18.05
CA GLU A 56 -6.85 -16.04 -17.74
C GLU A 56 -5.93 -14.91 -17.31
N LYS A 57 -5.85 -13.82 -18.09
CA LYS A 57 -4.93 -12.72 -17.77
C LYS A 57 -5.33 -11.99 -16.49
N ASN A 58 -6.63 -11.69 -16.32
CA ASN A 58 -7.09 -10.85 -15.22
C ASN A 58 -7.19 -11.62 -13.91
N VAL A 59 -7.64 -12.88 -13.94
CA VAL A 59 -7.72 -13.74 -12.75
C VAL A 59 -6.32 -14.11 -12.28
N CYS A 60 -5.42 -14.58 -13.17
CA CYS A 60 -4.07 -14.94 -12.75
C CYS A 60 -3.34 -13.73 -12.16
N ARG A 61 -3.40 -12.56 -12.80
CA ARG A 61 -2.80 -11.33 -12.27
C ARG A 61 -3.36 -10.94 -10.89
N TYR A 62 -4.66 -11.13 -10.67
CA TYR A 62 -5.26 -10.84 -9.37
C TYR A 62 -4.79 -11.83 -8.30
N VAL A 63 -4.81 -13.12 -8.59
CA VAL A 63 -4.36 -14.18 -7.66
C VAL A 63 -2.88 -13.98 -7.30
N ASP A 64 -2.02 -13.72 -8.28
CA ASP A 64 -0.59 -13.46 -8.04
C ASP A 64 -0.39 -12.25 -7.13
N LYS A 65 -1.12 -11.15 -7.37
CA LYS A 65 -1.10 -9.97 -6.51
C LYS A 65 -1.60 -10.26 -5.11
N GLU A 66 -2.71 -11.00 -4.97
CA GLU A 66 -3.29 -11.34 -3.68
C GLU A 66 -2.32 -12.21 -2.86
N VAL A 67 -1.69 -13.20 -3.48
CA VAL A 67 -0.67 -14.05 -2.84
C VAL A 67 0.52 -13.21 -2.38
N ALA A 68 1.03 -12.32 -3.24
CA ALA A 68 2.13 -11.43 -2.88
C ALA A 68 1.78 -10.50 -1.71
N MET A 69 0.60 -9.88 -1.72
CA MET A 69 0.15 -9.00 -0.64
C MET A 69 -0.06 -9.76 0.67
N LYS A 70 -0.64 -10.97 0.64
CA LYS A 70 -0.84 -11.80 1.83
C LYS A 70 0.47 -12.28 2.44
N LYS A 71 1.40 -12.78 1.60
CA LYS A 71 2.75 -13.13 2.06
C LYS A 71 3.43 -11.94 2.69
N GLY A 72 3.23 -10.77 2.09
CA GLY A 72 3.78 -9.56 2.65
C GLY A 72 3.19 -9.20 4.01
N LEU A 73 1.87 -9.22 4.13
CA LEU A 73 1.20 -8.98 5.41
C LEU A 73 1.70 -9.91 6.50
N GLU A 74 1.91 -11.20 6.19
CA GLU A 74 2.42 -12.19 7.14
C GLU A 74 3.81 -11.83 7.69
N ILE A 75 4.72 -11.37 6.83
CA ILE A 75 6.06 -10.92 7.23
C ILE A 75 5.96 -9.66 8.10
N MET A 76 5.16 -8.67 7.72
CA MET A 76 4.98 -7.45 8.53
C MET A 76 4.39 -7.79 9.91
N GLU A 77 3.41 -8.69 9.98
CA GLU A 77 2.83 -9.17 11.23
C GLU A 77 3.85 -9.92 12.09
N PHE A 78 4.73 -10.71 11.47
CA PHE A 78 5.85 -11.35 12.16
C PHE A 78 6.79 -10.30 12.76
N GLN A 79 7.28 -9.36 11.95
CA GLN A 79 8.18 -8.28 12.39
C GLN A 79 7.56 -7.48 13.54
N TYR A 80 6.31 -7.08 13.38
CA TYR A 80 5.59 -6.31 14.39
C TYR A 80 5.43 -7.07 15.70
N ARG A 81 5.13 -8.37 15.66
CA ARG A 81 4.96 -9.19 16.87
C ARG A 81 6.22 -9.21 17.73
N TYR A 82 7.39 -9.41 17.12
CA TYR A 82 8.66 -9.45 17.86
C TYR A 82 9.07 -8.05 18.32
N PHE A 83 8.97 -7.06 17.42
CA PHE A 83 9.30 -5.69 17.78
C PHE A 83 8.43 -5.14 18.90
N LYS A 84 7.12 -5.43 18.89
CA LYS A 84 6.20 -5.06 19.96
C LYS A 84 6.62 -5.68 21.29
N ARG A 85 7.01 -6.95 21.30
CA ARG A 85 7.48 -7.64 22.51
C ARG A 85 8.74 -6.99 23.08
N PHE A 86 9.70 -6.66 22.22
CA PHE A 86 10.88 -5.90 22.62
C PHE A 86 10.50 -4.52 23.16
N PHE A 87 9.65 -3.79 22.42
CA PHE A 87 9.21 -2.47 22.80
C PHE A 87 8.53 -2.49 24.17
N GLU A 88 7.69 -3.48 24.46
CA GLU A 88 7.03 -3.69 25.75
C GLU A 88 7.99 -3.97 26.92
N GLN A 89 9.20 -4.46 26.66
CA GLN A 89 10.23 -4.69 27.69
C GLN A 89 11.02 -3.42 28.03
N LEU A 90 10.96 -2.39 27.19
CA LEU A 90 11.68 -1.15 27.44
C LEU A 90 11.16 -0.41 28.68
N PRO A 91 12.04 0.30 29.41
CA PRO A 91 11.62 1.20 30.49
C PRO A 91 10.61 2.24 30.00
N HIS A 92 9.67 2.62 30.87
CA HIS A 92 8.58 3.54 30.50
C HIS A 92 9.08 4.87 29.91
N ASN A 93 10.10 5.47 30.53
CA ASN A 93 10.69 6.73 30.05
C ASN A 93 11.30 6.58 28.66
N THR A 94 11.94 5.44 28.39
CA THR A 94 12.54 5.11 27.10
C THR A 94 11.48 4.95 26.01
N LYS A 95 10.36 4.29 26.31
CA LYS A 95 9.22 4.17 25.40
C LYS A 95 8.65 5.52 25.03
N ILE A 96 8.41 6.37 26.03
CA ILE A 96 7.89 7.72 25.81
C ILE A 96 8.83 8.49 24.88
N ALA A 97 10.12 8.49 25.17
CA ALA A 97 11.08 9.23 24.36
C ALA A 97 11.20 8.69 22.92
N LEU A 98 11.08 7.37 22.71
CA LEU A 98 10.99 6.77 21.37
C LEU A 98 9.72 7.22 20.63
N MET A 99 8.57 7.20 21.31
CA MET A 99 7.29 7.67 20.74
C MET A 99 7.36 9.16 20.39
N GLU A 100 7.93 9.98 21.28
CA GLU A 100 8.10 11.41 21.03
C GLU A 100 9.04 11.68 19.86
N LYS A 101 10.14 10.93 19.73
CA LYS A 101 11.05 11.06 18.60
C LYS A 101 10.39 10.64 17.29
N TYR A 102 9.86 9.42 17.20
CA TYR A 102 9.45 8.83 15.93
C TYR A 102 7.99 9.06 15.54
N TRP A 103 7.08 9.27 16.49
CA TRP A 103 5.68 9.58 16.16
C TRP A 103 5.40 11.07 16.14
N LEU A 104 6.03 11.84 17.03
CA LEU A 104 5.85 13.30 17.10
C LEU A 104 6.99 14.07 16.41
N GLN A 105 7.98 13.37 15.84
CA GLN A 105 9.10 13.97 15.11
C GLN A 105 9.87 15.01 15.95
N LYS A 106 9.99 14.76 17.26
CA LYS A 106 10.76 15.64 18.16
C LYS A 106 12.25 15.33 18.04
N PRO A 107 13.12 16.35 18.00
CA PRO A 107 14.57 16.16 17.94
C PRO A 107 15.11 15.76 19.32
N ILE A 108 14.99 14.46 19.64
CA ILE A 108 15.49 13.87 20.89
C ILE A 108 16.72 13.02 20.55
N GLU A 109 17.82 13.23 21.26
CA GLU A 109 19.03 12.41 21.12
C GLU A 109 18.97 11.20 22.06
N MET A 110 19.04 9.99 21.50
CA MET A 110 18.96 8.75 22.28
C MET A 110 19.86 7.64 21.73
N GLN A 111 21.11 7.97 21.39
CA GLN A 111 22.02 7.06 20.69
C GLN A 111 22.10 5.65 21.29
N THR A 112 22.14 5.51 22.62
CA THR A 112 22.20 4.20 23.29
C THR A 112 20.93 3.38 23.07
N THR A 113 19.76 4.01 23.21
CA THR A 113 18.46 3.37 22.99
C THR A 113 18.29 2.99 21.53
N GLU A 114 18.66 3.89 20.61
CA GLU A 114 18.54 3.65 19.17
C GLU A 114 19.43 2.51 18.70
N LYS A 115 20.63 2.41 19.27
CA LYS A 115 21.51 1.28 19.02
C LYS A 115 20.90 -0.04 19.53
N LEU A 116 20.25 -0.02 20.69
CA LEU A 116 19.53 -1.18 21.22
C LEU A 116 18.37 -1.57 20.27
N CYS A 117 17.58 -0.60 19.80
CA CYS A 117 16.51 -0.83 18.83
C CYS A 117 17.04 -1.41 17.52
N LEU A 118 18.14 -0.87 16.98
CA LEU A 118 18.74 -1.38 15.75
C LEU A 118 19.26 -2.81 15.89
N ASN A 119 19.87 -3.15 17.02
CA ASN A 119 20.32 -4.51 17.25
C ASN A 119 19.13 -5.49 17.23
N GLU A 120 18.04 -5.17 17.94
CA GLU A 120 16.84 -6.00 17.92
C GLU A 120 16.24 -6.09 16.51
N ILE A 121 16.16 -4.97 15.78
CA ILE A 121 15.66 -4.97 14.40
C ILE A 121 16.50 -5.90 13.52
N ASN A 122 17.82 -5.88 13.64
CA ASN A 122 18.69 -6.79 12.89
C ASN A 122 18.41 -8.27 13.23
N GLU A 123 18.22 -8.61 14.50
CA GLU A 123 17.85 -9.96 14.92
C GLU A 123 16.49 -10.38 14.33
N ILE A 124 15.52 -9.47 14.29
CA ILE A 124 14.21 -9.71 13.68
C ILE A 124 14.35 -9.92 12.17
N GLU A 125 15.13 -9.10 11.48
CA GLU A 125 15.37 -9.24 10.04
C GLU A 125 16.07 -10.56 9.70
N GLU A 126 17.07 -10.96 10.49
CA GLU A 126 17.72 -12.27 10.34
C GLU A 126 16.72 -13.41 10.53
N ALA A 127 15.86 -13.33 11.56
CA ALA A 127 14.80 -14.30 11.77
C ALA A 127 13.78 -14.32 10.61
N CYS A 128 13.42 -13.15 10.08
CA CYS A 128 12.55 -13.03 8.92
C CYS A 128 13.15 -13.72 7.69
N ILE A 129 14.44 -13.50 7.40
CA ILE A 129 15.12 -14.15 6.28
C ILE A 129 15.11 -15.67 6.46
N HIS A 130 15.33 -16.17 7.68
CA HIS A 130 15.28 -17.61 7.96
C HIS A 130 13.88 -18.21 7.82
N CYS A 131 12.83 -17.49 8.24
CA CYS A 131 11.46 -17.99 8.18
C CYS A 131 10.82 -17.89 6.79
N PHE A 132 11.09 -16.81 6.05
CA PHE A 132 10.39 -16.47 4.81
C PHE A 132 11.28 -16.47 3.56
N GLY A 133 12.59 -16.64 3.74
CA GLY A 133 13.62 -16.53 2.70
C GLY A 133 13.97 -15.07 2.35
N TYR A 134 14.85 -14.90 1.35
CA TYR A 134 15.06 -13.60 0.69
C TYR A 134 13.87 -13.26 -0.20
N SER A 135 12.66 -13.14 0.35
CA SER A 135 11.64 -12.37 -0.35
C SER A 135 12.00 -10.91 -0.15
N VAL A 136 12.74 -10.34 -1.12
CA VAL A 136 12.84 -8.89 -1.28
C VAL A 136 11.40 -8.41 -1.36
N PHE A 137 10.94 -7.81 -0.27
CA PHE A 137 9.86 -6.89 -0.37
C PHE A 137 10.38 -5.75 -1.21
N GLU A 138 9.99 -5.71 -2.48
CA GLU A 138 9.78 -4.41 -3.08
C GLU A 138 8.81 -3.72 -2.14
N ASP A 139 9.24 -2.60 -1.57
CA ASP A 139 8.32 -1.58 -1.10
C ASP A 139 7.30 -1.47 -2.23
N TRP A 140 6.12 -2.04 -2.02
CA TRP A 140 5.01 -1.86 -2.92
C TRP A 140 4.68 -0.40 -2.73
N GLU A 141 5.41 0.45 -3.44
CA GLU A 141 5.16 1.87 -3.54
C GLU A 141 3.66 1.98 -3.64
N ASP A 142 3.15 2.80 -2.72
CA ASP A 142 1.76 3.14 -2.69
C ASP A 142 1.42 3.48 -4.14
N ASP A 143 0.51 2.72 -4.76
CA ASP A 143 -0.12 3.14 -6.01
C ASP A 143 -1.03 4.34 -5.65
N THR A 144 -0.48 5.34 -4.96
CA THR A 144 -0.93 6.73 -4.89
C THR A 144 -0.62 7.43 -6.21
N GLU A 145 -0.66 6.72 -7.33
CA GLU A 145 -1.66 7.10 -8.33
C GLU A 145 -3.06 6.81 -7.74
N GLU A 146 -3.39 7.51 -6.65
CA GLU A 146 -4.71 8.06 -6.48
C GLU A 146 -5.01 8.63 -7.86
N ARG A 147 -5.99 8.05 -8.54
CA ARG A 147 -6.70 8.76 -9.60
C ARG A 147 -7.07 10.08 -8.96
N ASP A 148 -6.28 11.10 -9.25
CA ASP A 148 -6.47 12.44 -8.73
C ASP A 148 -7.94 12.78 -8.99
N PRO A 149 -8.78 12.94 -7.95
CA PRO A 149 -10.19 13.26 -8.17
C PRO A 149 -10.34 14.60 -8.90
N LYS A 150 -9.28 15.42 -9.02
CA LYS A 150 -9.26 16.60 -9.89
C LYS A 150 -9.29 16.26 -11.38
N LYS A 151 -8.69 15.14 -11.82
CA LYS A 151 -8.85 14.67 -13.20
C LYS A 151 -10.25 14.17 -13.49
N ALA A 152 -10.98 13.67 -12.49
CA ALA A 152 -12.39 13.27 -12.67
C ALA A 152 -13.31 14.48 -12.90
N GLY A 153 -12.96 15.66 -12.37
CA GLY A 153 -13.64 16.93 -12.65
C GLY A 153 -13.41 17.42 -14.08
N GLU A 154 -12.19 17.28 -14.61
CA GLU A 154 -11.87 17.62 -16.00
C GLU A 154 -12.69 16.77 -17.00
N TYR A 155 -12.97 15.49 -16.70
CA TYR A 155 -13.84 14.66 -17.54
C TYR A 155 -15.32 15.07 -17.50
N GLN A 156 -15.80 15.70 -16.42
CA GLN A 156 -17.18 16.19 -16.34
C GLN A 156 -17.39 17.48 -17.12
N GLU A 157 -16.41 18.40 -17.10
CA GLU A 157 -16.51 19.65 -17.87
C GLU A 157 -16.36 19.41 -19.38
N VAL A 158 -15.42 18.55 -19.80
CA VAL A 158 -15.25 18.20 -21.22
C VAL A 158 -16.47 17.46 -21.77
N MET A 159 -17.09 16.57 -20.99
CA MET A 159 -18.33 15.89 -21.39
C MET A 159 -19.53 16.84 -21.49
N ALA A 160 -19.58 17.91 -20.69
CA ALA A 160 -20.67 18.87 -20.73
C ALA A 160 -20.57 19.78 -21.97
N GLU A 161 -19.36 20.22 -22.32
CA GLU A 161 -19.11 20.99 -23.55
C GLU A 161 -19.37 20.15 -24.80
N ASP A 162 -18.85 18.93 -24.87
CA ASP A 162 -19.06 18.02 -26.01
C ASP A 162 -20.55 17.65 -26.18
N PHE A 163 -21.30 17.50 -25.08
CA PHE A 163 -22.73 17.22 -25.14
C PHE A 163 -23.54 18.44 -25.62
N GLN A 164 -23.15 19.65 -25.21
CA GLN A 164 -23.80 20.89 -25.64
C GLN A 164 -23.56 21.15 -27.13
N ASP A 165 -22.35 20.87 -27.63
CA ASP A 165 -22.03 20.96 -29.05
C ASP A 165 -22.77 19.92 -29.88
N MET A 166 -23.00 18.73 -29.32
CA MET A 166 -23.81 17.69 -29.98
C MET A 166 -25.30 18.07 -30.05
N LEU A 167 -25.84 18.74 -29.01
CA LEU A 167 -27.22 19.26 -29.03
C LEU A 167 -27.38 20.39 -30.06
N ASN A 168 -26.41 21.30 -30.14
CA ASN A 168 -26.38 22.38 -31.13
C ASN A 168 -26.34 21.85 -32.57
N LEU A 169 -25.66 20.73 -32.83
CA LEU A 169 -25.65 20.05 -34.13
C LEU A 169 -26.99 19.39 -34.49
N LEU A 170 -27.78 19.03 -33.48
CA LEU A 170 -29.11 18.44 -33.66
C LEU A 170 -30.24 19.48 -33.72
N ASN A 171 -29.91 20.78 -33.55
CA ASN A 171 -30.85 21.91 -33.63
C ASN A 171 -32.02 21.79 -32.63
N ILE A 172 -31.76 21.28 -31.42
CA ILE A 172 -32.68 21.23 -30.27
C ILE A 172 -32.04 21.97 -29.10
#